data_AF-A0ABD3EXF3-F1
#
_entry.id   AF-A0ABD3EXF3-F1
#
_cell.length_a   1.000
_cell.length_b   1.000
_cell.length_c   1.000
_cell.angle_alpha   90.00
_cell.angle_beta   90.00
_cell.angle_gamma   90.00
#
_symmetry.space_group_name_H-M   'P 1'
#
loop_
_entity.id
_entity.type
_entity.pdbx_description
1 polymer ?
#
loop_
_entity_poly.entity_id
_entity_poly.type
_entity_poly.pdbx_seq_one_letter_code
_entity_poly.pdbx_strand_id
1 'polypeptide(L)'
;MIVFEQFRSRLVRENLVAAGDVKMCFQANHGSYVRVVQQVTCLKVENATKPPSARKSEARPKIHKRKSKGKQQTSMIPLPPAVVEALPIRKGKKLCMKYLFVEGCPGERDTCIYDYRGRFVPKKLPVVVKSFIAKAFGGVRVTNSAEEAGEVDA
;
A
#
# COMPACT_ATOMS: atom_id res chain seq x y z
N MET A 1 35.42 -17.56 -0.57
CA MET A 1 35.34 -16.08 -0.47
C MET A 1 33.87 -15.67 -0.54
N ILE A 2 33.36 -14.90 0.42
CA ILE A 2 31.90 -14.68 0.62
C ILE A 2 31.34 -13.80 -0.51
N VAL A 3 30.69 -14.44 -1.49
CA VAL A 3 30.13 -13.84 -2.71
C VAL A 3 29.22 -12.64 -2.41
N PHE A 4 28.40 -12.73 -1.36
CA PHE A 4 27.46 -11.66 -0.99
C PHE A 4 28.13 -10.42 -0.39
N GLU A 5 29.16 -10.60 0.43
CA GLU A 5 29.90 -9.50 1.04
C GLU A 5 30.83 -8.84 0.01
N GLN A 6 31.35 -9.60 -0.95
CA GLN A 6 32.03 -9.03 -2.11
C GLN A 6 31.09 -8.22 -3.00
N PHE A 7 29.90 -8.73 -3.27
CA PHE A 7 28.90 -7.99 -4.04
C PHE A 7 28.58 -6.65 -3.36
N ARG A 8 28.31 -6.67 -2.05
CA ARG A 8 28.09 -5.45 -1.25
C ARG A 8 29.31 -4.52 -1.26
N SER A 9 30.51 -5.03 -1.10
CA SER A 9 31.75 -4.25 -1.15
C SER A 9 31.96 -3.58 -2.52
N ARG A 10 31.66 -4.29 -3.62
CA ARG A 10 31.77 -3.75 -4.98
C ARG A 10 30.69 -2.70 -5.27
N LEU A 11 29.48 -2.87 -4.73
CA LEU A 11 28.42 -1.86 -4.79
C LEU A 11 28.79 -0.57 -4.03
N VAL A 12 29.37 -0.69 -2.84
CA VAL A 12 29.83 0.48 -2.04
C VAL A 12 30.97 1.22 -2.74
N ARG A 13 31.77 0.52 -3.55
CA ARG A 13 32.85 1.10 -4.37
C ARG A 13 32.38 1.58 -5.75
N GLU A 14 31.07 1.60 -6.00
CA GLU A 14 30.44 1.96 -7.28
C GLU A 14 30.98 1.18 -8.50
N ASN A 15 31.63 0.05 -8.28
CA ASN A 15 32.17 -0.78 -9.34
C ASN A 15 31.10 -1.77 -9.81
N LEU A 16 30.19 -1.26 -10.64
CA LEU A 16 29.03 -2.00 -11.12
C LEU A 16 29.41 -3.15 -12.07
N VAL A 17 30.46 -2.97 -12.87
CA VAL A 17 30.97 -3.99 -13.79
C VAL A 17 31.43 -5.21 -12.99
N ALA A 18 32.33 -4.99 -12.02
CA ALA A 18 32.81 -6.06 -11.17
C ALA A 18 31.69 -6.61 -10.28
N ALA A 19 30.71 -5.81 -9.85
CA ALA A 19 29.55 -6.30 -9.10
C ALA A 19 28.68 -7.26 -9.93
N GLY A 20 28.53 -7.00 -11.23
CA GLY A 20 27.82 -7.87 -12.16
C GLY A 20 28.43 -9.27 -12.27
N ASP A 21 29.75 -9.37 -12.30
CA ASP A 21 30.47 -10.64 -12.42
C ASP A 21 30.30 -11.55 -11.20
N VAL A 22 29.98 -10.99 -10.03
CA VAL A 22 29.74 -11.76 -8.80
C VAL A 22 28.54 -12.69 -8.94
N LYS A 23 27.59 -12.38 -9.84
CA LYS A 23 26.46 -13.25 -10.18
C LYS A 23 26.92 -14.65 -10.61
N MET A 24 28.03 -14.74 -11.33
CA MET A 24 28.55 -16.01 -11.87
C MET A 24 29.20 -16.89 -10.80
N CYS A 25 29.48 -16.34 -9.63
CA CYS A 25 30.09 -17.06 -8.51
C CYS A 25 29.06 -17.51 -7.46
N PHE A 26 27.77 -17.24 -7.65
CA PHE A 26 26.74 -17.60 -6.68
C PHE A 26 26.45 -19.11 -6.71
N GLN A 27 26.70 -19.79 -5.59
CA GLN A 27 26.41 -21.21 -5.42
C GLN A 27 25.49 -21.43 -4.22
N ALA A 28 24.42 -22.19 -4.41
CA ALA A 28 23.43 -22.50 -3.37
C ALA A 28 24.03 -23.31 -2.19
N ASN A 29 25.15 -23.99 -2.42
CA ASN A 29 25.84 -24.78 -1.40
C ASN A 29 26.72 -23.92 -0.47
N HIS A 30 26.82 -22.61 -0.70
CA HIS A 30 27.67 -21.74 0.08
C HIS A 30 27.03 -21.37 1.44
N GLY A 31 27.80 -21.43 2.53
CA GLY A 31 27.29 -21.18 3.89
C GLY A 31 26.63 -19.81 4.11
N SER A 32 26.94 -18.80 3.29
CA SER A 32 26.22 -17.51 3.34
C SER A 32 24.78 -17.61 2.86
N TYR A 33 24.48 -18.48 1.89
CA TYR A 33 23.12 -18.73 1.44
C TYR A 33 22.30 -19.38 2.55
N VAL A 34 22.86 -20.38 3.22
CA VAL A 34 22.22 -21.05 4.38
C VAL A 34 21.91 -20.04 5.48
N ARG A 35 22.83 -19.12 5.80
CA ARG A 35 22.60 -18.06 6.79
C ARG A 35 21.46 -17.12 6.39
N VAL A 36 21.40 -16.71 5.12
CA VAL A 36 20.32 -15.84 4.61
C VAL A 36 18.97 -16.58 4.65
N VAL A 37 18.92 -17.84 4.21
CA VAL A 37 17.71 -18.67 4.25
C VAL A 37 17.24 -18.89 5.68
N GLN A 38 18.16 -19.17 6.60
CA GLN A 38 17.85 -19.31 8.03
C GLN A 38 17.29 -18.01 8.61
N GLN A 39 17.92 -16.87 8.33
CA GLN A 39 17.45 -15.57 8.81
C GLN A 39 16.06 -15.22 8.27
N VAL A 40 15.80 -15.46 6.98
CA VAL A 40 14.48 -15.26 6.36
C VAL A 40 13.44 -16.17 6.99
N THR A 41 13.81 -17.41 7.30
CA THR A 41 12.93 -18.40 7.95
C THR A 41 12.59 -17.96 9.37
N CYS A 42 13.59 -17.57 10.17
CA CYS A 42 13.39 -17.03 11.52
C CYS A 42 12.49 -15.79 11.50
N LEU A 43 12.70 -14.85 10.58
CA LEU A 43 11.84 -13.65 10.45
C LEU A 43 10.40 -14.00 10.09
N LYS A 44 10.17 -15.00 9.24
CA LYS A 44 8.82 -15.47 8.90
C LYS A 44 8.14 -16.12 10.10
N VAL A 45 8.88 -16.93 10.87
CA VAL A 45 8.37 -17.57 12.10
C VAL A 45 8.04 -16.50 13.14
N GLU A 46 8.93 -15.56 13.42
CA GLU A 46 8.69 -14.48 14.37
C GLU A 46 7.47 -13.64 13.99
N ASN A 47 7.32 -13.29 12.71
CA ASN A 47 6.14 -12.56 12.23
C ASN A 47 4.84 -13.37 12.35
N ALA A 48 4.90 -14.70 12.33
CA ALA A 48 3.74 -15.57 12.50
C ALA A 48 3.41 -15.80 13.98
N THR A 49 4.40 -15.80 14.87
CA THR A 49 4.25 -16.08 16.30
C THR A 49 4.12 -14.84 17.17
N LYS A 50 4.43 -13.64 16.65
CA LYS A 50 4.32 -12.39 17.40
C LYS A 50 2.84 -12.10 17.75
N PRO A 51 2.44 -12.15 19.04
CA PRO A 51 1.09 -11.76 19.43
C PRO A 51 0.91 -10.25 19.19
N PRO A 52 -0.32 -9.76 18.95
CA PRO A 52 -0.58 -8.33 18.91
C PRO A 52 -0.18 -7.73 20.25
N SER A 53 0.84 -6.88 20.25
CA SER A 53 1.30 -6.15 21.43
C SER A 53 0.09 -5.52 22.13
N ALA A 54 -0.14 -5.94 23.38
CA ALA A 54 -1.11 -5.36 24.28
C ALA A 54 -0.70 -3.90 24.53
N ARG A 55 -1.27 -2.98 23.73
CA ARG A 55 -1.28 -1.57 24.07
C ARG A 55 -2.17 -1.44 25.31
N LYS A 56 -1.59 -0.87 26.38
CA LYS A 56 -2.27 -0.45 27.61
C LYS A 56 -3.67 0.07 27.28
N SER A 57 -4.64 -0.54 27.94
CA SER A 57 -6.06 -0.28 27.89
C SER A 57 -6.41 1.00 28.65
N GLU A 58 -6.92 2.00 27.95
CA GLU A 58 -7.99 2.87 28.45
C GLU A 58 -9.23 2.69 27.57
N ALA A 59 -10.40 2.83 28.17
CA ALA A 59 -11.62 2.09 27.87
C ALA A 59 -12.44 2.53 26.64
N ARG A 60 -13.28 1.58 26.17
CA ARG A 60 -14.64 1.74 25.55
C ARG A 60 -14.76 1.96 24.02
N PRO A 61 -15.85 1.53 23.35
CA PRO A 61 -16.63 0.28 23.44
C PRO A 61 -16.54 -0.59 22.17
N LYS A 62 -17.14 -1.79 22.26
CA LYS A 62 -17.14 -2.88 21.28
C LYS A 62 -17.72 -2.50 19.91
N ILE A 63 -16.92 -2.61 18.85
CA ILE A 63 -17.39 -2.80 17.47
C ILE A 63 -17.04 -4.22 17.06
N HIS A 64 -18.05 -4.97 16.62
CA HIS A 64 -17.93 -6.35 16.15
C HIS A 64 -16.87 -6.47 15.04
N LYS A 65 -15.70 -7.01 15.36
CA LYS A 65 -14.68 -7.36 14.37
C LYS A 65 -15.10 -8.64 13.67
N ARG A 66 -15.74 -8.52 12.49
CA ARG A 66 -15.82 -9.63 11.53
C ARG A 66 -14.40 -9.92 11.03
N LYS A 67 -13.99 -11.18 11.16
CA LYS A 67 -12.74 -11.74 10.60
C LYS A 67 -12.72 -11.51 9.09
N SER A 68 -11.83 -10.66 8.59
CA SER A 68 -11.50 -10.62 7.16
C SER A 68 -10.21 -11.39 6.90
N LYS A 69 -10.35 -12.60 6.38
CA LYS A 69 -9.32 -13.29 5.60
C LYS A 69 -8.94 -12.41 4.40
N GLY A 70 -7.65 -12.40 4.04
CA GLY A 70 -7.17 -11.86 2.75
C GLY A 70 -6.14 -10.75 2.90
N LYS A 71 -4.87 -11.13 2.99
CA LYS A 71 -3.72 -10.23 2.91
C LYS A 71 -3.54 -9.78 1.45
N GLN A 72 -4.31 -8.78 1.02
CA GLN A 72 -3.90 -7.89 -0.06
C GLN A 72 -3.43 -6.58 0.57
N GLN A 73 -2.26 -6.64 1.23
CA GLN A 73 -1.45 -5.44 1.39
C GLN A 73 -0.91 -5.08 0.02
N THR A 74 -1.72 -4.41 -0.80
CA THR A 74 -1.15 -3.55 -1.83
C THR A 74 -0.29 -2.55 -1.09
N SER A 75 1.00 -2.52 -1.43
CA SER A 75 2.00 -1.59 -0.93
C SER A 75 1.36 -0.22 -0.76
N MET A 76 1.26 0.24 0.49
CA MET A 76 0.65 1.53 0.81
C MET A 76 1.57 2.61 0.25
N ILE A 77 1.34 3.01 -0.99
CA ILE A 77 2.02 4.14 -1.62
C ILE A 77 1.72 5.36 -0.73
N PRO A 78 2.73 6.01 -0.14
CA PRO A 78 2.51 7.20 0.67
C PRO A 78 1.83 8.27 -0.17
N LEU A 79 0.67 8.75 0.28
CA LEU A 79 -0.04 9.83 -0.39
C LEU A 79 0.63 11.17 -0.03
N PRO A 80 1.08 11.97 -1.01
CA PRO A 80 1.60 13.31 -0.75
C PRO A 80 0.55 14.19 -0.06
N PRO A 81 0.92 15.03 0.92
CA PRO A 81 -0.03 15.91 1.63
C PRO A 81 -0.87 16.78 0.68
N ALA A 82 -0.25 17.35 -0.36
CA ALA A 82 -0.92 18.14 -1.39
C ALA A 82 -2.05 17.38 -2.11
N VAL A 83 -1.88 16.07 -2.32
CA VAL A 83 -2.94 15.23 -2.92
C VAL A 83 -4.10 15.07 -1.94
N VAL A 84 -3.81 14.89 -0.64
CA VAL A 84 -4.82 14.69 0.41
C VAL A 84 -5.67 15.93 0.67
N GLU A 85 -5.09 17.12 0.52
CA GLU A 85 -5.79 18.40 0.62
C GLU A 85 -6.66 18.68 -0.59
N ALA A 86 -6.16 18.36 -1.79
CA ALA A 86 -6.91 18.51 -3.03
C ALA A 86 -8.04 17.47 -3.21
N LEU A 87 -8.23 16.54 -2.26
CA LEU A 87 -9.31 15.56 -2.37
C LEU A 87 -10.68 16.22 -2.20
N PRO A 88 -11.62 16.00 -3.13
CA PRO A 88 -13.00 16.43 -2.96
C PRO A 88 -13.61 15.91 -1.66
N ILE A 89 -14.51 16.72 -1.08
CA ILE A 89 -15.26 16.39 0.14
C ILE A 89 -16.74 16.32 -0.23
N ARG A 90 -17.42 15.24 0.16
CA ARG A 90 -18.87 15.07 0.02
C ARG A 90 -19.44 14.58 1.34
N LYS A 91 -20.50 15.23 1.85
CA LYS A 91 -21.11 14.90 3.15
C LYS A 91 -20.09 14.84 4.30
N GLY A 92 -19.15 15.78 4.34
CA GLY A 92 -18.08 15.84 5.36
C GLY A 92 -16.98 14.77 5.24
N LYS A 93 -17.01 13.90 4.22
CA LYS A 93 -16.02 12.83 4.02
C LYS A 93 -15.13 13.12 2.82
N LYS A 94 -13.81 12.98 3.01
CA LYS A 94 -12.83 13.08 1.92
C LYS A 94 -12.93 11.88 0.99
N LEU A 95 -12.68 12.08 -0.30
CA LEU A 95 -12.73 11.00 -1.27
C LEU A 95 -11.82 9.81 -0.93
N CYS A 96 -12.34 8.59 -1.04
CA CYS A 96 -11.54 7.39 -1.03
C CYS A 96 -10.83 7.23 -2.38
N MET A 97 -9.51 7.47 -2.42
CA MET A 97 -8.76 7.25 -3.65
C MET A 97 -8.78 5.80 -4.11
N LYS A 98 -8.70 4.82 -3.19
CA LYS A 98 -8.78 3.39 -3.54
C LYS A 98 -10.07 3.03 -4.29
N TYR A 99 -11.16 3.77 -4.07
CA TYR A 99 -12.41 3.60 -4.82
C TYR A 99 -12.27 3.98 -6.30
N LEU A 100 -11.45 4.98 -6.61
CA LEU A 100 -11.16 5.40 -7.99
C LEU A 100 -10.18 4.46 -8.72
N PHE A 101 -9.47 3.57 -8.01
CA PHE A 101 -8.45 2.71 -8.60
C PHE A 101 -9.07 1.49 -9.29
N VAL A 102 -8.37 0.90 -10.24
CA VAL A 102 -8.82 -0.31 -10.97
C VAL A 102 -9.13 -1.49 -10.06
N GLU A 103 -8.49 -1.64 -8.91
CA GLU A 103 -8.85 -2.68 -7.92
C GLU A 103 -10.09 -2.34 -7.08
N GLY A 104 -10.42 -1.05 -6.96
CA GLY A 104 -11.54 -0.57 -6.16
C GLY A 104 -11.28 -0.66 -4.65
N CYS A 105 -12.22 -0.12 -3.87
CA CYS A 105 -12.15 -0.17 -2.41
C CYS A 105 -13.01 -1.33 -1.88
N PRO A 106 -12.55 -2.15 -0.89
CA PRO A 106 -13.26 -3.36 -0.46
C PRO A 106 -14.48 -3.17 0.45
N GLY A 107 -14.65 -1.99 1.04
CA GLY A 107 -15.87 -1.64 1.78
C GLY A 107 -17.17 -1.65 0.93
N GLU A 108 -18.28 -1.40 1.61
CA GLU A 108 -19.64 -1.67 1.14
C GLU A 108 -20.34 -0.38 0.68
N ARG A 109 -21.09 -0.44 -0.44
CA ARG A 109 -21.89 0.69 -1.00
C ARG A 109 -21.13 2.04 -1.04
N ASP A 110 -21.58 3.03 -0.28
CA ASP A 110 -21.05 4.40 -0.22
C ASP A 110 -20.00 4.60 0.89
N THR A 111 -19.79 3.59 1.74
CA THR A 111 -18.90 3.68 2.89
C THR A 111 -17.54 3.04 2.59
N CYS A 112 -16.47 3.82 2.76
CA CYS A 112 -15.13 3.27 2.74
C CYS A 112 -14.91 2.42 4.00
N ILE A 113 -13.90 1.54 3.98
CA ILE A 113 -13.40 0.86 5.20
C ILE A 113 -12.99 1.90 6.27
N TYR A 114 -12.59 3.08 5.82
CA TYR A 114 -12.28 4.22 6.68
C TYR A 114 -13.50 5.15 6.77
N ASP A 115 -14.07 5.30 7.96
CA ASP A 115 -15.31 6.08 8.16
C ASP A 115 -15.20 7.56 7.76
N TYR A 116 -13.99 8.12 7.84
CA TYR A 116 -13.66 9.49 7.44
C TYR A 116 -13.51 9.66 5.92
N ARG A 117 -13.61 8.58 5.14
CA ARG A 117 -13.56 8.60 3.67
C ARG A 117 -14.88 8.18 3.04
N GLY A 118 -15.27 8.89 1.98
CA GLY A 118 -16.48 8.63 1.21
C GLY A 118 -16.15 7.95 -0.12
N ARG A 119 -17.04 7.08 -0.60
CA ARG A 119 -17.01 6.60 -1.98
C ARG A 119 -17.95 7.45 -2.81
N PHE A 120 -17.40 8.14 -3.79
CA PHE A 120 -18.18 8.89 -4.75
C PHE A 120 -17.28 9.22 -5.94
N VAL A 121 -17.90 9.51 -7.07
CA VAL A 121 -17.19 9.98 -8.26
C VAL A 121 -17.33 11.50 -8.30
N PRO A 122 -16.25 12.28 -8.13
CA PRO A 122 -16.34 13.72 -8.22
C PRO A 122 -16.52 14.17 -9.68
N LYS A 123 -17.45 15.11 -9.93
CA LYS A 123 -17.68 15.70 -11.27
C LYS A 123 -16.41 16.33 -11.85
N LYS A 124 -15.59 16.94 -10.99
CA LYS A 124 -14.28 17.52 -11.33
C LYS A 124 -13.24 16.95 -10.37
N LEU A 125 -12.29 16.18 -10.89
CA LEU A 125 -11.13 15.72 -10.13
C LEU A 125 -9.93 16.61 -10.44
N PRO A 126 -9.28 17.25 -9.45
CA PRO A 126 -8.12 18.11 -9.69
C PRO A 126 -7.00 17.38 -10.44
N VAL A 127 -6.29 18.12 -11.30
CA VAL A 127 -5.22 17.57 -12.16
C VAL A 127 -4.15 16.87 -11.33
N VAL A 128 -3.75 17.46 -10.20
CA VAL A 128 -2.78 16.87 -9.25
C VAL A 128 -3.19 15.46 -8.80
N VAL A 129 -4.48 15.27 -8.49
CA VAL A 129 -5.01 13.97 -8.07
C VAL A 129 -5.10 13.01 -9.25
N LYS A 130 -5.55 13.46 -10.43
CA LYS A 130 -5.58 12.64 -11.65
C LYS A 130 -4.18 12.13 -12.03
N SER A 131 -3.19 13.00 -12.08
CA SER A 131 -1.80 12.67 -12.43
C SER A 131 -1.19 11.69 -11.42
N PHE A 132 -1.45 11.88 -10.13
CA PHE A 132 -0.99 10.95 -9.10
C PHE A 132 -1.65 9.57 -9.26
N ILE A 133 -2.96 9.51 -9.53
CA ILE A 133 -3.66 8.24 -9.72
C ILE A 133 -3.15 7.48 -10.94
N ALA A 134 -2.95 8.19 -12.06
CA ALA A 134 -2.38 7.60 -13.27
C ALA A 134 -0.98 7.01 -13.02
N LYS A 135 -0.12 7.77 -12.34
CA LYS A 135 1.27 7.35 -12.07
C LYS A 135 1.38 6.22 -11.03
N ALA A 136 0.63 6.31 -9.94
CA ALA A 136 0.77 5.40 -8.80
C ALA A 136 -0.11 4.16 -8.91
N PHE A 137 -1.23 4.22 -9.64
CA PHE A 137 -2.26 3.17 -9.63
C PHE A 137 -2.74 2.75 -11.03
N GLY A 138 -2.08 3.21 -12.10
CA GLY A 138 -2.36 2.77 -13.47
C GLY A 138 -3.63 3.36 -14.10
N GLY A 139 -4.26 4.35 -13.47
CA GLY A 139 -5.41 5.06 -14.02
C GLY A 139 -6.63 5.12 -13.09
N VAL A 140 -7.58 5.96 -13.48
CA VAL A 140 -8.88 6.10 -12.81
C VAL A 140 -9.87 5.16 -13.49
N ARG A 141 -10.68 4.42 -12.73
CA ARG A 141 -11.80 3.65 -13.29
C ARG A 141 -12.72 4.59 -14.07
N VAL A 142 -13.01 4.24 -15.32
CA VAL A 142 -14.04 4.94 -16.10
C VAL A 142 -15.40 4.51 -15.55
N THR A 143 -15.93 5.30 -14.62
CA THR A 143 -17.31 5.15 -14.17
C THR A 143 -18.17 6.07 -15.04
N ASN A 144 -18.84 5.52 -16.03
CA ASN A 144 -19.93 6.20 -16.72
C ASN A 144 -21.08 6.37 -15.71
N SER A 145 -21.16 7.53 -15.07
CA SER A 145 -22.33 7.94 -14.29
C SER A 145 -22.47 9.45 -14.42
N ALA A 146 -22.95 9.85 -15.60
CA ALA A 146 -23.80 11.02 -15.76
C ALA A 146 -25.17 10.72 -15.11
N GLU A 147 -25.82 11.78 -14.62
CA GLU A 147 -27.13 11.79 -13.92
C GLU A 147 -27.10 11.10 -12.53
N GLU A 148 -27.45 11.77 -11.43
CA GLU A 148 -28.71 12.47 -11.23
C GLU A 148 -28.56 13.90 -10.71
N ALA A 149 -29.38 14.78 -11.29
CA ALA A 149 -29.74 16.10 -10.79
C ALA A 149 -30.67 15.97 -9.58
N GLY A 150 -30.57 16.90 -8.65
CA GLY A 150 -31.37 16.95 -7.44
C GLY A 150 -31.05 18.23 -6.67
N GLU A 151 -31.38 19.34 -7.32
CA GLU A 151 -31.75 20.63 -6.74
C GLU A 151 -32.73 20.43 -5.58
N VAL A 152 -32.54 21.05 -4.42
CA VAL A 152 -33.57 21.88 -3.74
C VAL A 152 -32.86 22.86 -2.80
N ASP A 153 -33.11 24.14 -3.05
CA ASP A 153 -32.86 25.33 -2.25
C ASP A 153 -33.33 25.26 -0.79
N ALA A 154 -32.70 26.11 0.03
CA ALA A 154 -33.33 26.76 1.18
C ALA A 154 -32.93 28.24 1.18
#